data_AF-A0A3N1T0W0-F1
#
_entry.id   AF-A0A3N1T0W0-F1
#
_cell.length_a   1.000
_cell.length_b   1.000
_cell.length_c   1.000
_cell.angle_alpha   90.00
_cell.angle_beta   90.00
_cell.angle_gamma   90.00
#
_symmetry.space_group_name_H-M   'P 1'
#
loop_
_entity.id
_entity.type
_entity.pdbx_description
1 polymer ?
#
loop_
_entity_poly.entity_id
_entity_poly.type
_entity_poly.pdbx_seq_one_letter_code
_entity_poly.pdbx_strand_id
1 'polypeptide(L)'
;MRTQLRTRSRGLTALAAGTVAVVAVALLPGSAGAAETSPVGYGAGTTGGGSTAAVTVTSLDAFKTAVTGTAAKTVKVSGIISLSGQVDIGSNTTVLGVGSSSGFTGGGLRLKNSTNIVIRNLNISKPVAPADGITVQKSTKVWIDHNTFSADRDHDKDYYDGLLDITHASDQVTVSWNTFKDHYKGSLVGHSDNNASEDTGHLHVTYHHNYFNNVNSRIPSLRFGTGHFYDNYVVGASTAVHSRMGAQMLVENNVFRSTGVAITTIRDSDEDGYVVERGNDLGGAATEISQVGTLTRAPYSYTAEPASSVVSSVTGGAGAGKI
;
A
#
# COMPACT_ATOMS: atom_id res chain seq x y z
N MET A 1 47.49 80.90 -21.51
CA MET A 1 46.12 80.38 -21.41
C MET A 1 46.13 79.32 -20.31
N ARG A 2 45.34 79.54 -19.25
CA ARG A 2 45.36 78.81 -17.96
C ARG A 2 44.76 77.41 -18.10
N THR A 3 45.36 76.38 -17.49
CA THR A 3 44.63 75.14 -17.19
C THR A 3 45.14 74.50 -15.91
N GLN A 4 44.18 74.15 -15.04
CA GLN A 4 44.32 73.81 -13.63
C GLN A 4 44.80 72.37 -13.36
N LEU A 5 45.57 72.19 -12.28
CA LEU A 5 45.74 70.89 -11.63
C LEU A 5 44.46 70.52 -10.87
N ARG A 6 43.87 69.36 -11.21
CA ARG A 6 42.84 68.69 -10.40
C ARG A 6 43.47 67.49 -9.69
N THR A 7 43.60 67.59 -8.38
CA THR A 7 43.83 66.48 -7.45
C THR A 7 42.61 65.55 -7.45
N ARG A 8 42.79 64.27 -7.81
CA ARG A 8 41.79 63.21 -7.60
C ARG A 8 42.22 62.35 -6.41
N SER A 9 41.50 62.48 -5.31
CA SER A 9 41.52 61.58 -4.16
C SER A 9 40.96 60.20 -4.57
N ARG A 10 41.76 59.14 -4.44
CA ARG A 10 41.30 57.75 -4.56
C ARG A 10 40.67 57.33 -3.24
N GLY A 11 39.35 57.24 -3.18
CA GLY A 11 38.64 56.56 -2.09
C GLY A 11 38.79 55.05 -2.27
N LEU A 12 39.35 54.35 -1.28
CA LEU A 12 39.24 52.90 -1.16
C LEU A 12 37.83 52.57 -0.66
N THR A 13 37.01 51.95 -1.52
CA THR A 13 35.79 51.26 -1.11
C THR A 13 36.18 49.86 -0.63
N ALA A 14 36.08 49.62 0.67
CA ALA A 14 36.18 48.28 1.26
C ALA A 14 34.90 47.50 0.95
N LEU A 15 35.00 46.41 0.18
CA LEU A 15 33.92 45.43 0.05
C LEU A 15 33.90 44.58 1.33
N ALA A 16 32.89 44.79 2.18
CA ALA A 16 32.58 43.88 3.27
C ALA A 16 31.89 42.63 2.69
N ALA A 17 32.61 41.50 2.67
CA ALA A 17 32.02 40.20 2.36
C ALA A 17 31.18 39.74 3.57
N GLY A 18 29.87 39.93 3.49
CA GLY A 18 28.94 39.38 4.47
C GLY A 18 28.78 37.87 4.27
N THR A 19 29.35 37.07 5.16
CA THR A 19 29.07 35.64 5.27
C THR A 19 27.62 35.45 5.72
N VAL A 20 26.74 35.02 4.83
CA VAL A 20 25.40 34.54 5.17
C VAL A 20 25.56 33.16 5.80
N ALA A 21 25.41 33.08 7.12
CA ALA A 21 25.31 31.80 7.81
C ALA A 21 23.96 31.16 7.42
N VAL A 22 24.01 30.11 6.60
CA VAL A 22 22.85 29.26 6.33
C VAL A 22 22.63 28.42 7.58
N VAL A 23 21.66 28.81 8.42
CA VAL A 23 21.17 27.95 9.49
C VAL A 23 20.36 26.84 8.82
N ALA A 24 20.95 25.66 8.71
CA ALA A 24 20.22 24.45 8.39
C ALA A 24 19.25 24.17 9.55
N VAL A 25 17.98 24.51 9.37
CA VAL A 25 16.93 24.03 10.26
C VAL A 25 16.83 22.53 10.02
N ALA A 26 17.41 21.75 10.94
CA ALA A 26 17.12 20.33 11.01
C ALA A 26 15.62 20.20 11.29
N LEU A 27 14.84 19.85 10.27
CA LEU A 27 13.46 19.39 10.45
C LEU A 27 13.57 18.12 11.30
N LEU A 28 13.26 18.25 12.59
CA LEU A 28 13.04 17.10 13.45
C LEU A 28 11.96 16.25 12.77
N PRO A 29 12.11 14.91 12.72
CA PRO A 29 11.06 14.04 12.19
C PRO A 29 9.77 14.36 12.94
N GLY A 30 8.76 14.77 12.17
CA GLY A 30 7.45 15.08 12.71
C GLY A 30 6.96 13.92 13.56
N SER A 31 6.39 14.23 14.72
CA SER A 31 5.57 13.28 15.47
C SER A 31 4.63 12.58 14.49
N ALA A 32 4.59 11.25 14.51
CA ALA A 32 3.65 10.48 13.71
C ALA A 32 2.27 11.13 13.83
N GLY A 33 1.75 11.62 12.70
CA GLY A 33 0.42 12.24 12.66
C GLY A 33 -0.63 11.23 13.15
N ALA A 34 -1.78 11.73 13.59
CA ALA A 34 -2.91 10.85 13.87
C ALA A 34 -3.21 9.99 12.64
N ALA A 35 -3.46 8.69 12.84
CA ALA A 35 -3.78 7.79 11.74
C ALA A 35 -5.00 8.31 10.96
N GLU A 36 -4.97 8.13 9.64
CA GLU A 36 -6.04 8.59 8.75
C GLU A 36 -7.39 8.02 9.19
N THR A 37 -8.46 8.82 9.10
CA THR A 37 -9.81 8.37 9.46
C THR A 37 -10.64 7.90 8.26
N SER A 38 -10.08 8.03 7.04
CA SER A 38 -10.72 7.65 5.78
C SER A 38 -9.66 7.33 4.73
N PRO A 39 -9.93 6.42 3.77
CA PRO A 39 -8.97 6.07 2.74
C PRO A 39 -8.68 7.22 1.78
N VAL A 40 -7.40 7.40 1.44
CA VAL A 40 -6.97 8.13 0.26
C VAL A 40 -6.85 7.15 -0.92
N GLY A 41 -7.25 7.58 -2.11
CA GLY A 41 -7.12 6.77 -3.32
C GLY A 41 -8.43 6.24 -3.88
N TYR A 42 -8.36 5.16 -4.66
CA TYR A 42 -9.53 4.59 -5.33
C TYR A 42 -10.58 4.06 -4.34
N GLY A 43 -10.19 3.69 -3.12
CA GLY A 43 -11.11 3.31 -2.05
C GLY A 43 -11.79 4.49 -1.34
N ALA A 44 -11.54 5.75 -1.76
CA ALA A 44 -12.14 6.94 -1.16
C ALA A 44 -13.68 6.82 -1.07
N GLY A 45 -14.23 7.22 0.09
CA GLY A 45 -15.65 7.09 0.39
C GLY A 45 -16.07 5.76 1.02
N THR A 46 -15.14 4.83 1.25
CA THR A 46 -15.40 3.63 2.07
C THR A 46 -15.53 4.02 3.54
N THR A 47 -16.65 3.62 4.16
CA THR A 47 -17.00 3.94 5.56
C THR A 47 -17.18 2.69 6.44
N GLY A 48 -17.30 1.51 5.83
CA GLY A 48 -17.51 0.25 6.54
C GLY A 48 -18.81 0.26 7.34
N GLY A 49 -18.70 -0.06 8.63
CA GLY A 49 -19.79 0.02 9.60
C GLY A 49 -20.16 1.44 10.04
N GLY A 50 -19.45 2.48 9.57
CA GLY A 50 -19.70 3.86 9.94
C GLY A 50 -19.61 4.11 11.45
N SER A 51 -20.61 4.80 12.01
CA SER A 51 -20.71 5.13 13.44
C SER A 51 -21.48 4.10 14.27
N THR A 52 -21.72 2.90 13.73
CA THR A 52 -22.47 1.86 14.44
C THR A 52 -21.78 1.44 15.73
N ALA A 53 -22.58 1.13 16.76
CA ALA A 53 -22.07 0.63 18.03
C ALA A 53 -21.27 -0.66 17.79
N ALA A 54 -20.05 -0.70 18.34
CA ALA A 54 -19.16 -1.82 18.10
C ALA A 54 -19.52 -3.04 18.97
N VAL A 55 -19.48 -4.22 18.36
CA VAL A 55 -19.53 -5.51 19.07
C VAL A 55 -18.11 -6.05 19.17
N THR A 56 -17.67 -6.42 20.38
CA THR A 56 -16.35 -7.04 20.57
C THR A 56 -16.48 -8.55 20.58
N VAL A 57 -15.61 -9.23 19.83
CA VAL A 57 -15.57 -10.70 19.72
C VAL A 57 -14.18 -11.22 20.06
N THR A 58 -14.15 -12.41 20.67
CA THR A 58 -12.92 -13.10 21.11
C THR A 58 -12.86 -14.55 20.62
N SER A 59 -13.89 -15.03 19.90
CA SER A 59 -13.98 -16.40 19.40
C SER A 59 -14.40 -16.43 17.93
N LEU A 60 -14.07 -17.53 17.24
CA LEU A 60 -14.40 -17.74 15.84
C LEU A 60 -15.91 -17.71 15.58
N ASP A 61 -16.70 -18.36 16.43
CA ASP A 61 -18.15 -18.42 16.24
C ASP A 61 -18.80 -17.05 16.41
N ALA A 62 -18.41 -16.30 17.45
CA ALA A 62 -18.89 -14.94 17.65
C ALA A 62 -18.47 -14.03 16.48
N PHE A 63 -17.25 -14.18 15.98
CA PHE A 63 -16.77 -13.44 14.82
C PHE A 63 -17.60 -13.74 13.57
N LYS A 64 -17.79 -15.01 13.21
CA LYS A 64 -18.59 -15.44 12.06
C LYS A 64 -20.02 -14.90 12.12
N THR A 65 -20.65 -14.93 13.29
CA THR A 65 -22.00 -14.36 13.48
C THR A 65 -21.99 -12.84 13.32
N ALA A 66 -20.98 -12.15 13.84
CA ALA A 66 -20.96 -10.69 13.85
C ALA A 66 -20.69 -10.06 12.46
N VAL A 67 -19.99 -10.76 11.56
CA VAL A 67 -19.53 -10.20 10.27
C VAL A 67 -20.41 -10.52 9.07
N THR A 68 -21.44 -11.34 9.22
CA THR A 68 -22.31 -11.74 8.10
C THR A 68 -23.42 -10.71 7.80
N GLY A 69 -23.99 -10.78 6.60
CA GLY A 69 -25.11 -9.95 6.15
C GLY A 69 -24.73 -8.51 5.78
N THR A 70 -25.72 -7.69 5.45
CA THR A 70 -25.49 -6.38 4.78
C THR A 70 -25.76 -5.15 5.65
N ALA A 71 -26.32 -5.32 6.85
CA ALA A 71 -26.54 -4.21 7.77
C ALA A 71 -25.20 -3.62 8.24
N ALA A 72 -25.14 -2.29 8.39
CA ALA A 72 -23.95 -1.61 8.89
C ALA A 72 -23.53 -2.16 10.25
N LYS A 73 -22.25 -2.51 10.40
CA LYS A 73 -21.73 -3.12 11.63
C LYS A 73 -20.25 -2.84 11.86
N THR A 74 -19.89 -2.61 13.12
CA THR A 74 -18.49 -2.51 13.56
C THR A 74 -18.19 -3.67 14.48
N VAL A 75 -17.23 -4.51 14.09
CA VAL A 75 -16.82 -5.71 14.81
C VAL A 75 -15.38 -5.52 15.29
N LYS A 76 -15.21 -5.43 16.61
CA LYS A 76 -13.91 -5.35 17.26
C LYS A 76 -13.40 -6.75 17.57
N VAL A 77 -12.21 -7.09 17.09
CA VAL A 77 -11.53 -8.36 17.37
C VAL A 77 -10.59 -8.14 18.54
N SER A 78 -10.72 -8.94 19.60
CA SER A 78 -9.83 -8.88 20.77
C SER A 78 -9.10 -10.21 20.95
N GLY A 79 -7.78 -10.18 20.79
CA GLY A 79 -6.92 -11.36 20.78
C GLY A 79 -6.78 -12.00 19.40
N ILE A 80 -6.02 -13.09 19.32
CA ILE A 80 -5.78 -13.84 18.09
C ILE A 80 -6.78 -14.98 17.97
N ILE A 81 -7.61 -14.94 16.92
CA ILE A 81 -8.60 -15.98 16.60
C ILE A 81 -8.01 -16.92 15.55
N SER A 82 -7.95 -18.21 15.86
CA SER A 82 -7.51 -19.22 14.89
C SER A 82 -8.61 -19.51 13.88
N LEU A 83 -8.24 -19.53 12.60
CA LEU A 83 -9.11 -19.83 11.46
C LEU A 83 -8.74 -21.20 10.87
N SER A 84 -9.73 -21.87 10.28
CA SER A 84 -9.53 -22.97 9.34
C SER A 84 -10.24 -22.60 8.04
N GLY A 85 -9.45 -22.31 7.00
CA GLY A 85 -9.96 -21.76 5.75
C GLY A 85 -10.33 -20.28 5.86
N GLN A 86 -11.43 -19.88 5.22
CA GLN A 86 -11.83 -18.47 5.07
C GLN A 86 -13.12 -18.15 5.83
N VAL A 87 -13.21 -16.92 6.37
CA VAL A 87 -14.46 -16.34 6.90
C VAL A 87 -14.96 -15.26 5.96
N ASP A 88 -16.20 -15.40 5.49
CA ASP A 88 -16.84 -14.41 4.62
C ASP A 88 -17.28 -13.17 5.40
N ILE A 89 -16.92 -11.99 4.90
CA ILE A 89 -17.26 -10.68 5.45
C ILE A 89 -18.34 -10.04 4.58
N GLY A 90 -19.48 -9.70 5.18
CA GLY A 90 -20.59 -9.05 4.49
C GLY A 90 -20.40 -7.53 4.33
N SER A 91 -21.24 -6.92 3.48
CA SER A 91 -21.21 -5.48 3.20
C SER A 91 -21.42 -4.59 4.42
N ASN A 92 -20.94 -3.35 4.32
CA ASN A 92 -21.07 -2.30 5.37
C ASN A 92 -20.44 -2.72 6.70
N THR A 93 -19.27 -3.35 6.63
CA THR A 93 -18.60 -3.92 7.80
C THR A 93 -17.28 -3.23 8.06
N THR A 94 -17.05 -2.85 9.31
CA THR A 94 -15.70 -2.54 9.82
C THR A 94 -15.25 -3.69 10.71
N VAL A 95 -14.15 -4.36 10.34
CA VAL A 95 -13.45 -5.28 11.25
C VAL A 95 -12.21 -4.56 11.78
N LEU A 96 -12.15 -4.40 13.10
CA LEU A 96 -11.14 -3.58 13.76
C LEU A 96 -10.43 -4.36 14.87
N GLY A 97 -9.11 -4.49 14.83
CA GLY A 97 -8.37 -5.09 15.95
C GLY A 97 -8.33 -4.18 17.18
N VAL A 98 -8.45 -4.77 18.37
CA VAL A 98 -8.28 -4.09 19.66
C VAL A 98 -6.80 -4.13 20.07
N GLY A 99 -6.20 -2.96 20.26
CA GLY A 99 -4.77 -2.86 20.60
C GLY A 99 -3.86 -3.40 19.50
N SER A 100 -2.64 -3.79 19.86
CA SER A 100 -1.61 -4.27 18.91
C SER A 100 -1.56 -5.80 18.74
N SER A 101 -2.32 -6.56 19.53
CA SER A 101 -2.21 -8.03 19.63
C SER A 101 -3.49 -8.77 19.22
N SER A 102 -4.29 -8.15 18.34
CA SER A 102 -5.55 -8.72 17.85
C SER A 102 -5.48 -9.09 16.38
N GLY A 103 -6.23 -10.11 15.98
CA GLY A 103 -6.28 -10.56 14.60
C GLY A 103 -6.53 -12.05 14.42
N PHE A 104 -5.94 -12.63 13.38
CA PHE A 104 -6.23 -13.97 12.87
C PHE A 104 -4.98 -14.77 12.53
N THR A 105 -5.04 -16.09 12.68
CA THR A 105 -3.96 -17.00 12.27
C THR A 105 -4.52 -18.27 11.63
N GLY A 106 -3.76 -18.89 10.71
CA GLY A 106 -4.07 -20.23 10.17
C GLY A 106 -5.05 -20.24 9.00
N GLY A 107 -5.57 -19.08 8.60
CA GLY A 107 -6.55 -18.92 7.54
C GLY A 107 -6.75 -17.45 7.17
N GLY A 108 -7.89 -17.13 6.57
CA GLY A 108 -8.10 -15.83 5.91
C GLY A 108 -9.48 -15.21 6.08
N LEU A 109 -9.59 -13.95 5.68
CA LEU A 109 -10.87 -13.27 5.50
C LEU A 109 -11.20 -13.21 4.02
N ARG A 110 -12.46 -13.43 3.64
CA ARG A 110 -12.91 -13.27 2.26
C ARG A 110 -14.04 -12.25 2.15
N LEU A 111 -13.82 -11.22 1.35
CA LEU A 111 -14.81 -10.20 0.99
C LEU A 111 -15.33 -10.61 -0.39
N LYS A 112 -16.51 -11.24 -0.43
CA LYS A 112 -17.07 -11.79 -1.66
C LYS A 112 -18.44 -11.20 -1.95
N ASN A 113 -18.63 -10.70 -3.18
CA ASN A 113 -19.89 -10.06 -3.60
C ASN A 113 -20.38 -9.00 -2.60
N SER A 114 -19.45 -8.23 -2.03
CA SER A 114 -19.74 -7.31 -0.93
C SER A 114 -19.24 -5.90 -1.23
N THR A 115 -19.73 -4.91 -0.51
CA THR A 115 -19.30 -3.52 -0.71
C THR A 115 -19.17 -2.78 0.61
N ASN A 116 -18.36 -1.73 0.61
CA ASN A 116 -18.18 -0.83 1.75
C ASN A 116 -17.62 -1.58 2.97
N ILE A 117 -16.37 -2.02 2.89
CA ILE A 117 -15.72 -2.81 3.95
C ILE A 117 -14.42 -2.17 4.37
N VAL A 118 -14.21 -2.06 5.68
CA VAL A 118 -12.95 -1.63 6.30
C VAL A 118 -12.36 -2.79 7.09
N ILE A 119 -11.13 -3.19 6.78
CA ILE A 119 -10.35 -4.18 7.55
C ILE A 119 -9.14 -3.47 8.12
N ARG A 120 -9.07 -3.32 9.44
CA ARG A 120 -8.13 -2.38 10.06
C ARG A 120 -7.51 -2.87 11.36
N ASN A 121 -6.22 -2.59 11.55
CA ASN A 121 -5.49 -2.81 12.81
C ASN A 121 -5.41 -4.29 13.25
N LEU A 122 -5.27 -5.22 12.31
CA LEU A 122 -5.23 -6.66 12.59
C LEU A 122 -3.86 -7.26 12.27
N ASN A 123 -3.42 -8.20 13.09
CA ASN A 123 -2.37 -9.15 12.73
C ASN A 123 -3.01 -10.32 11.99
N ILE A 124 -2.65 -10.56 10.73
CA ILE A 124 -3.18 -11.64 9.91
C ILE A 124 -2.00 -12.51 9.50
N SER A 125 -1.99 -13.76 9.96
CA SER A 125 -0.80 -14.60 9.84
C SER A 125 -1.06 -16.01 9.36
N LYS A 126 -0.06 -16.57 8.67
CA LYS A 126 -0.03 -17.98 8.23
C LYS A 126 -1.32 -18.42 7.53
N PRO A 127 -1.76 -17.73 6.45
CA PRO A 127 -2.95 -18.13 5.72
C PRO A 127 -2.68 -19.41 4.94
N VAL A 128 -3.02 -20.56 5.54
CA VAL A 128 -2.79 -21.87 4.94
C VAL A 128 -3.57 -21.98 3.63
N ALA A 129 -2.88 -22.35 2.55
CA ALA A 129 -3.52 -22.52 1.24
C ALA A 129 -4.72 -23.48 1.33
N PRO A 130 -5.82 -23.22 0.61
CA PRO A 130 -5.98 -22.24 -0.46
C PRO A 130 -6.48 -20.87 0.02
N ALA A 131 -6.36 -20.53 1.31
CA ALA A 131 -6.74 -19.21 1.79
C ALA A 131 -5.60 -18.19 1.57
N ASP A 132 -5.97 -16.96 1.24
CA ASP A 132 -5.10 -15.79 1.40
C ASP A 132 -5.28 -15.18 2.80
N GLY A 133 -4.41 -14.27 3.20
CA GLY A 133 -4.65 -13.46 4.41
C GLY A 133 -5.96 -12.68 4.31
N ILE A 134 -6.13 -11.95 3.20
CA ILE A 134 -7.41 -11.36 2.78
C ILE A 134 -7.61 -11.64 1.29
N THR A 135 -8.79 -12.15 0.94
CA THR A 135 -9.24 -12.33 -0.44
C THR A 135 -10.38 -11.36 -0.72
N VAL A 136 -10.24 -10.46 -1.70
CA VAL A 136 -11.29 -9.55 -2.19
C VAL A 136 -11.75 -10.03 -3.56
N GLN A 137 -13.00 -10.45 -3.67
CA GLN A 137 -13.59 -11.02 -4.87
C GLN A 137 -14.91 -10.36 -5.20
N LYS A 138 -15.05 -9.82 -6.41
CA LYS A 138 -16.29 -9.19 -6.89
C LYS A 138 -16.86 -8.19 -5.87
N SER A 139 -15.97 -7.42 -5.27
CA SER A 139 -16.29 -6.52 -4.16
C SER A 139 -15.77 -5.12 -4.41
N THR A 140 -16.48 -4.11 -3.91
CA THR A 140 -16.16 -2.71 -4.18
C THR A 140 -16.08 -1.86 -2.92
N LYS A 141 -15.37 -0.73 -2.97
CA LYS A 141 -15.24 0.19 -1.82
C LYS A 141 -14.66 -0.54 -0.60
N VAL A 142 -13.39 -0.88 -0.72
CA VAL A 142 -12.66 -1.65 0.30
C VAL A 142 -11.47 -0.84 0.78
N TRP A 143 -11.30 -0.78 2.10
CA TRP A 143 -10.15 -0.16 2.74
C TRP A 143 -9.45 -1.17 3.65
N ILE A 144 -8.19 -1.47 3.33
CA ILE A 144 -7.33 -2.38 4.09
C ILE A 144 -6.21 -1.53 4.68
N ASP A 145 -6.29 -1.25 5.99
CA ASP A 145 -5.48 -0.22 6.64
C ASP A 145 -4.79 -0.69 7.91
N HIS A 146 -3.52 -0.32 8.11
CA HIS A 146 -2.80 -0.60 9.36
C HIS A 146 -2.85 -2.07 9.81
N ASN A 147 -2.87 -3.02 8.88
CA ASN A 147 -2.79 -4.44 9.20
C ASN A 147 -1.34 -4.92 9.14
N THR A 148 -1.04 -6.02 9.81
CA THR A 148 0.24 -6.73 9.68
C THR A 148 -0.01 -8.12 9.13
N PHE A 149 0.36 -8.33 7.88
CA PHE A 149 0.34 -9.60 7.18
C PHE A 149 1.69 -10.31 7.34
N SER A 150 1.67 -11.59 7.68
CA SER A 150 2.91 -12.38 7.82
C SER A 150 2.71 -13.86 7.58
N ALA A 151 3.77 -14.55 7.20
CA ALA A 151 3.82 -16.00 7.14
C ALA A 151 5.23 -16.46 7.57
N ASP A 152 5.77 -17.46 6.89
CA ASP A 152 7.18 -17.81 6.88
C ASP A 152 7.58 -18.27 5.47
N ARG A 153 8.89 -18.46 5.25
CA ARG A 153 9.46 -18.94 3.98
C ARG A 153 10.16 -20.29 4.13
N ASP A 154 9.86 -21.01 5.21
CA ASP A 154 10.51 -22.27 5.58
C ASP A 154 9.92 -23.49 4.84
N HIS A 155 8.94 -23.22 3.97
CA HIS A 155 8.24 -24.17 3.12
C HIS A 155 8.34 -23.73 1.66
N ASP A 156 7.84 -24.56 0.74
CA ASP A 156 7.70 -24.15 -0.65
C ASP A 156 6.71 -22.97 -0.79
N LYS A 157 6.82 -22.26 -1.91
CA LYS A 157 6.06 -21.04 -2.18
C LYS A 157 4.53 -21.23 -2.23
N ASP A 158 4.03 -22.46 -2.32
CA ASP A 158 2.61 -22.77 -2.49
C ASP A 158 1.99 -23.46 -1.25
N TYR A 159 2.76 -23.67 -0.17
CA TYR A 159 2.22 -24.04 1.14
C TYR A 159 1.25 -22.98 1.69
N TYR A 160 1.62 -21.71 1.53
CA TYR A 160 0.75 -20.55 1.72
C TYR A 160 0.40 -19.96 0.34
N ASP A 161 -0.77 -19.33 0.22
CA ASP A 161 -1.13 -18.61 -1.02
C ASP A 161 -0.76 -17.12 -1.00
N GLY A 162 -1.67 -16.19 -1.25
CA GLY A 162 -1.41 -14.74 -1.16
C GLY A 162 -1.50 -14.19 0.27
N LEU A 163 -0.89 -13.03 0.55
CA LEU A 163 -1.27 -12.26 1.74
C LEU A 163 -2.53 -11.43 1.47
N LEU A 164 -2.62 -10.83 0.28
CA LEU A 164 -3.76 -10.03 -0.14
C LEU A 164 -4.04 -10.20 -1.63
N ASP A 165 -5.16 -10.83 -1.99
CA ASP A 165 -5.56 -10.99 -3.38
C ASP A 165 -6.84 -10.19 -3.68
N ILE A 166 -6.86 -9.46 -4.80
CA ILE A 166 -7.97 -8.61 -5.26
C ILE A 166 -8.34 -9.04 -6.68
N THR A 167 -9.44 -9.74 -6.85
CA THR A 167 -9.76 -10.45 -8.10
C THR A 167 -11.23 -10.34 -8.48
N HIS A 168 -11.58 -10.84 -9.67
CA HIS A 168 -12.95 -10.94 -10.16
C HIS A 168 -13.70 -9.60 -10.14
N ALA A 169 -13.29 -8.65 -10.98
CA ALA A 169 -13.90 -7.31 -11.09
C ALA A 169 -14.03 -6.55 -9.76
N SER A 170 -13.23 -6.90 -8.74
CA SER A 170 -13.16 -6.08 -7.53
C SER A 170 -12.67 -4.69 -7.89
N ASP A 171 -13.14 -3.66 -7.20
CA ASP A 171 -12.91 -2.30 -7.63
C ASP A 171 -12.92 -1.28 -6.49
N GLN A 172 -12.30 -0.12 -6.69
CA GLN A 172 -12.26 0.94 -5.68
C GLN A 172 -11.67 0.44 -4.35
N VAL A 173 -10.41 -0.01 -4.40
CA VAL A 173 -9.70 -0.56 -3.23
C VAL A 173 -8.52 0.32 -2.84
N THR A 174 -8.41 0.66 -1.55
CA THR A 174 -7.20 1.28 -0.97
C THR A 174 -6.56 0.31 0.02
N VAL A 175 -5.25 0.11 -0.14
CA VAL A 175 -4.38 -0.67 0.73
C VAL A 175 -3.34 0.27 1.30
N SER A 176 -3.49 0.68 2.56
CA SER A 176 -2.68 1.74 3.16
C SER A 176 -2.05 1.36 4.48
N TRP A 177 -0.84 1.84 4.75
CA TRP A 177 -0.21 1.71 6.06
C TRP A 177 -0.10 0.28 6.60
N ASN A 178 -0.15 -0.74 5.74
CA ASN A 178 -0.02 -2.13 6.16
C ASN A 178 1.45 -2.54 6.19
N THR A 179 1.76 -3.57 6.96
CA THR A 179 3.02 -4.28 6.80
C THR A 179 2.79 -5.68 6.23
N PHE A 180 3.61 -6.09 5.28
CA PHE A 180 3.65 -7.43 4.69
C PHE A 180 5.04 -8.02 4.95
N LYS A 181 5.11 -9.20 5.57
CA LYS A 181 6.38 -9.80 5.99
C LYS A 181 6.52 -11.26 5.62
N ASP A 182 7.76 -11.65 5.34
CA ASP A 182 8.23 -13.04 5.38
C ASP A 182 7.36 -14.00 4.57
N HIS A 183 7.20 -13.71 3.28
CA HIS A 183 6.26 -14.45 2.43
C HIS A 183 6.68 -14.50 0.96
N TYR A 184 6.15 -15.46 0.20
CA TYR A 184 6.48 -15.58 -1.23
C TYR A 184 5.62 -14.69 -2.16
N LYS A 185 4.31 -14.62 -1.91
CA LYS A 185 3.31 -14.00 -2.81
C LYS A 185 2.58 -12.87 -2.08
N GLY A 186 3.08 -11.63 -2.20
CA GLY A 186 2.56 -10.48 -1.47
C GLY A 186 1.09 -10.16 -1.76
N SER A 187 0.84 -9.59 -2.93
CA SER A 187 -0.50 -9.21 -3.36
C SER A 187 -0.73 -9.35 -4.86
N LEU A 188 -1.74 -10.14 -5.23
CA LEU A 188 -2.21 -10.29 -6.60
C LEU A 188 -3.42 -9.39 -6.87
N VAL A 189 -3.46 -8.75 -8.03
CA VAL A 189 -4.61 -8.00 -8.53
C VAL A 189 -4.95 -8.49 -9.94
N GLY A 190 -6.10 -9.14 -10.10
CA GLY A 190 -6.47 -9.86 -11.33
C GLY A 190 -5.80 -11.24 -11.44
N HIS A 191 -6.59 -12.31 -11.31
CA HIS A 191 -6.06 -13.66 -11.05
C HIS A 191 -5.51 -14.40 -12.28
N SER A 192 -6.00 -14.07 -13.48
CA SER A 192 -5.77 -14.86 -14.69
C SER A 192 -5.71 -13.98 -15.94
N ASP A 193 -4.78 -14.26 -16.85
CA ASP A 193 -4.66 -13.62 -18.17
C ASP A 193 -5.93 -13.87 -19.03
N ASN A 194 -6.71 -14.91 -18.72
CA ASN A 194 -7.93 -15.26 -19.44
C ASN A 194 -9.21 -14.63 -18.85
N ASN A 195 -9.10 -13.71 -17.88
CA ASN A 195 -10.26 -13.10 -17.22
C ASN A 195 -10.60 -11.69 -17.71
N ALA A 196 -10.09 -11.30 -18.90
CA ALA A 196 -10.25 -9.96 -19.44
C ALA A 196 -11.72 -9.51 -19.52
N SER A 197 -12.66 -10.41 -19.81
CA SER A 197 -14.08 -10.08 -19.95
C SER A 197 -14.74 -9.62 -18.64
N GLU A 198 -14.23 -10.08 -17.50
CA GLU A 198 -14.69 -9.66 -16.17
C GLU A 198 -13.84 -8.51 -15.63
N ASP A 199 -12.50 -8.56 -15.78
CA ASP A 199 -11.60 -7.65 -15.09
C ASP A 199 -11.34 -6.31 -15.83
N THR A 200 -11.55 -6.25 -17.14
CA THR A 200 -11.34 -5.01 -17.92
C THR A 200 -12.33 -3.92 -17.49
N GLY A 201 -11.80 -2.74 -17.14
CA GLY A 201 -12.61 -1.63 -16.63
C GLY A 201 -12.86 -1.66 -15.13
N HIS A 202 -12.29 -2.63 -14.41
CA HIS A 202 -12.31 -2.75 -12.96
C HIS A 202 -10.88 -2.77 -12.38
N LEU A 203 -10.71 -3.28 -11.16
CA LEU A 203 -9.42 -3.41 -10.47
C LEU A 203 -8.69 -2.07 -10.31
N HIS A 204 -9.42 -1.00 -9.97
CA HIS A 204 -8.83 0.27 -9.59
C HIS A 204 -8.34 0.20 -8.14
N VAL A 205 -7.01 0.21 -7.97
CA VAL A 205 -6.35 -0.04 -6.69
C VAL A 205 -5.34 1.05 -6.32
N THR A 206 -5.30 1.41 -5.05
CA THR A 206 -4.27 2.30 -4.49
C THR A 206 -3.49 1.56 -3.41
N TYR A 207 -2.17 1.61 -3.47
CA TYR A 207 -1.26 1.13 -2.44
C TYR A 207 -0.41 2.31 -1.96
N HIS A 208 -0.51 2.66 -0.68
CA HIS A 208 0.38 3.68 -0.13
C HIS A 208 0.85 3.47 1.29
N HIS A 209 2.05 3.95 1.58
CA HIS A 209 2.65 3.87 2.92
C HIS A 209 2.71 2.44 3.48
N ASN A 210 2.70 1.42 2.62
CA ASN A 210 2.84 0.04 3.05
C ASN A 210 4.32 -0.30 3.18
N TYR A 211 4.62 -1.17 4.15
CA TYR A 211 5.94 -1.75 4.32
C TYR A 211 5.94 -3.21 3.84
N PHE A 212 6.65 -3.49 2.75
CA PHE A 212 6.90 -4.86 2.28
C PHE A 212 8.31 -5.27 2.67
N ASN A 213 8.46 -6.23 3.58
CA ASN A 213 9.76 -6.66 4.09
C ASN A 213 9.93 -8.17 3.92
N ASN A 214 10.95 -8.59 3.19
CA ASN A 214 11.19 -10.01 2.89
C ASN A 214 9.97 -10.69 2.22
N VAL A 215 9.33 -9.97 1.30
CA VAL A 215 8.26 -10.50 0.43
C VAL A 215 8.85 -10.75 -0.95
N ASN A 216 8.82 -12.00 -1.42
CA ASN A 216 9.59 -12.39 -2.60
C ASN A 216 9.09 -11.76 -3.91
N SER A 217 7.76 -11.71 -4.12
CA SER A 217 7.14 -11.30 -5.37
C SER A 217 5.72 -10.77 -5.19
N ARG A 218 5.16 -10.18 -6.25
CA ARG A 218 3.79 -9.64 -6.32
C ARG A 218 3.60 -8.45 -5.37
N ILE A 219 4.19 -7.29 -5.67
CA ILE A 219 4.15 -6.10 -4.80
C ILE A 219 3.70 -4.84 -5.57
N PRO A 220 2.43 -4.73 -5.96
CA PRO A 220 1.53 -5.83 -6.31
C PRO A 220 1.86 -6.39 -7.70
N SER A 221 1.25 -7.53 -8.05
CA SER A 221 1.15 -7.99 -9.45
C SER A 221 -0.24 -7.67 -10.00
N LEU A 222 -0.35 -6.71 -10.91
CA LEU A 222 -1.61 -6.21 -11.47
C LEU A 222 -1.81 -6.65 -12.92
N ARG A 223 -3.01 -7.15 -13.22
CA ARG A 223 -3.53 -7.39 -14.59
C ARG A 223 -4.74 -6.51 -14.87
N PHE A 224 -4.89 -6.06 -16.12
CA PHE A 224 -6.01 -5.29 -16.71
C PHE A 224 -6.35 -3.93 -16.08
N GLY A 225 -6.27 -3.81 -14.75
CA GLY A 225 -6.76 -2.67 -13.99
C GLY A 225 -5.84 -1.46 -14.02
N THR A 226 -6.16 -0.51 -13.14
CA THR A 226 -5.40 0.73 -12.96
C THR A 226 -4.91 0.83 -11.52
N GLY A 227 -3.60 0.90 -11.32
CA GLY A 227 -3.00 0.96 -10.00
C GLY A 227 -2.20 2.22 -9.76
N HIS A 228 -2.27 2.72 -8.53
CA HIS A 228 -1.39 3.77 -8.04
C HIS A 228 -0.63 3.25 -6.82
N PHE A 229 0.69 3.12 -6.97
CA PHE A 229 1.60 2.60 -5.96
C PHE A 229 2.54 3.73 -5.54
N TYR A 230 2.27 4.37 -4.40
CA TYR A 230 3.05 5.53 -3.97
C TYR A 230 3.46 5.52 -2.49
N ASP A 231 4.61 6.11 -2.19
CA ASP A 231 5.15 6.21 -0.82
C ASP A 231 5.26 4.86 -0.08
N ASN A 232 5.44 3.75 -0.80
CA ASN A 232 5.66 2.44 -0.18
C ASN A 232 7.15 2.19 0.06
N TYR A 233 7.45 1.40 1.09
CA TYR A 233 8.80 0.92 1.35
C TYR A 233 8.90 -0.57 1.08
N VAL A 234 9.78 -0.97 0.16
CA VAL A 234 9.97 -2.37 -0.26
C VAL A 234 11.40 -2.81 0.02
N VAL A 235 11.56 -3.89 0.77
CA VAL A 235 12.86 -4.42 1.18
C VAL A 235 12.94 -5.93 0.92
N GLY A 236 14.00 -6.37 0.24
CA GLY A 236 14.33 -7.79 0.11
C GLY A 236 13.47 -8.56 -0.90
N ALA A 237 12.87 -7.88 -1.88
CA ALA A 237 12.04 -8.53 -2.89
C ALA A 237 12.87 -9.03 -4.09
N SER A 238 12.54 -10.20 -4.64
CA SER A 238 13.10 -10.62 -5.92
C SER A 238 12.52 -9.78 -7.06
N THR A 239 11.20 -9.62 -7.06
CA THR A 239 10.46 -8.71 -7.95
C THR A 239 9.40 -7.97 -7.14
N ALA A 240 9.15 -6.69 -7.43
CA ALA A 240 8.15 -5.90 -6.72
C ALA A 240 6.93 -5.58 -7.59
N VAL A 241 6.85 -4.37 -8.15
CA VAL A 241 5.70 -3.92 -8.94
C VAL A 241 5.70 -4.63 -10.28
N HIS A 242 4.59 -5.29 -10.62
CA HIS A 242 4.44 -6.00 -11.89
C HIS A 242 3.14 -5.60 -12.58
N SER A 243 3.23 -4.89 -13.70
CA SER A 243 2.08 -4.46 -14.52
C SER A 243 1.96 -5.36 -15.75
N ARG A 244 0.80 -5.98 -15.96
CA ARG A 244 0.60 -7.07 -16.95
C ARG A 244 -0.73 -6.91 -17.67
N MET A 245 -0.90 -7.59 -18.80
CA MET A 245 -2.19 -7.69 -19.51
C MET A 245 -2.87 -6.33 -19.72
N GLY A 246 -2.12 -5.35 -20.22
CA GLY A 246 -2.64 -4.00 -20.49
C GLY A 246 -2.90 -3.11 -19.26
N ALA A 247 -2.57 -3.57 -18.04
CA ALA A 247 -2.73 -2.76 -16.83
C ALA A 247 -1.98 -1.42 -16.90
N GLN A 248 -2.47 -0.40 -16.21
CA GLN A 248 -1.82 0.92 -16.09
C GLN A 248 -1.36 1.15 -14.64
N MET A 249 -0.07 1.34 -14.42
CA MET A 249 0.49 1.61 -13.09
C MET A 249 1.16 2.98 -13.03
N LEU A 250 0.81 3.79 -12.03
CA LEU A 250 1.59 4.95 -11.60
C LEU A 250 2.42 4.54 -10.37
N VAL A 251 3.75 4.56 -10.50
CA VAL A 251 4.69 4.17 -9.44
C VAL A 251 5.45 5.41 -8.98
N GLU A 252 5.05 5.98 -7.85
CA GLU A 252 5.46 7.32 -7.41
C GLU A 252 6.15 7.34 -6.03
N ASN A 253 7.33 7.94 -5.92
CA ASN A 253 8.00 8.24 -4.64
C ASN A 253 8.24 7.03 -3.71
N ASN A 254 8.26 5.81 -4.23
CA ASN A 254 8.51 4.62 -3.42
C ASN A 254 10.01 4.45 -3.14
N VAL A 255 10.34 3.72 -2.07
CA VAL A 255 11.72 3.37 -1.72
C VAL A 255 11.91 1.86 -1.83
N PHE A 256 12.93 1.45 -2.57
CA PHE A 256 13.31 0.05 -2.74
C PHE A 256 14.70 -0.20 -2.17
N ARG A 257 14.90 -1.29 -1.42
CA ARG A 257 16.20 -1.70 -0.87
C ARG A 257 16.39 -3.20 -0.97
N SER A 258 17.58 -3.63 -1.37
CA SER A 258 17.87 -5.06 -1.54
C SER A 258 16.82 -5.76 -2.41
N THR A 259 16.31 -5.03 -3.41
CA THR A 259 15.28 -5.49 -4.34
C THR A 259 15.94 -5.82 -5.66
N GLY A 260 15.64 -6.99 -6.24
CA GLY A 260 16.17 -7.38 -7.55
C GLY A 260 15.61 -6.50 -8.67
N VAL A 261 14.29 -6.62 -8.91
CA VAL A 261 13.56 -5.82 -9.90
C VAL A 261 12.44 -5.04 -9.20
N ALA A 262 12.56 -3.72 -9.16
CA ALA A 262 11.56 -2.84 -8.53
C ALA A 262 10.28 -2.76 -9.36
N ILE A 263 10.41 -2.72 -10.68
CA ILE A 263 9.30 -2.53 -11.62
C ILE A 263 9.53 -3.40 -12.85
N THR A 264 8.52 -4.17 -13.26
CA THR A 264 8.57 -4.96 -14.50
C THR A 264 7.23 -4.94 -15.23
N THR A 265 7.28 -4.97 -16.56
CA THR A 265 6.11 -5.16 -17.44
C THR A 265 6.20 -6.41 -18.31
N ILE A 266 7.36 -7.08 -18.36
CA ILE A 266 7.73 -8.05 -19.41
C ILE A 266 7.78 -9.51 -18.96
N ARG A 267 7.13 -9.85 -17.84
CA ARG A 267 7.29 -11.18 -17.22
C ARG A 267 5.95 -11.90 -17.08
N ASP A 268 6.04 -13.22 -17.16
CA ASP A 268 5.02 -14.17 -16.70
C ASP A 268 3.61 -14.08 -17.32
N SER A 269 3.34 -13.18 -18.28
CA SER A 269 2.04 -12.96 -18.95
C SER A 269 2.16 -12.95 -20.47
N ASP A 270 1.02 -13.15 -21.15
CA ASP A 270 0.93 -13.13 -22.62
C ASP A 270 1.09 -11.71 -23.20
N GLU A 271 0.66 -10.69 -22.45
CA GLU A 271 0.78 -9.28 -22.82
C GLU A 271 1.41 -8.46 -21.69
N ASP A 272 2.25 -7.50 -22.07
CA ASP A 272 2.83 -6.54 -21.15
C ASP A 272 1.75 -5.60 -20.58
N GLY A 273 2.04 -5.03 -19.41
CA GLY A 273 1.34 -3.85 -18.92
C GLY A 273 2.11 -2.57 -19.20
N TYR A 274 1.60 -1.48 -18.64
CA TYR A 274 2.15 -0.15 -18.79
C TYR A 274 2.52 0.45 -17.43
N VAL A 275 3.61 1.21 -17.39
CA VAL A 275 4.04 1.94 -16.19
C VAL A 275 4.38 3.38 -16.52
N VAL A 276 3.96 4.31 -15.66
CA VAL A 276 4.57 5.62 -15.48
C VAL A 276 5.23 5.62 -14.11
N GLU A 277 6.53 5.90 -14.05
CA GLU A 277 7.25 5.97 -12.78
C GLU A 277 7.86 7.36 -12.54
N ARG A 278 7.88 7.83 -11.29
CA ARG A 278 8.51 9.11 -10.93
C ARG A 278 8.92 9.18 -9.46
N GLY A 279 10.03 9.86 -9.18
CA GLY A 279 10.47 10.18 -7.82
C GLY A 279 10.84 8.98 -6.94
N ASN A 280 10.88 7.76 -7.50
CA ASN A 280 11.26 6.55 -6.76
C ASN A 280 12.75 6.57 -6.41
N ASP A 281 13.07 6.12 -5.20
CA ASP A 281 14.42 5.75 -4.82
C ASP A 281 14.58 4.24 -5.03
N LEU A 282 15.15 3.86 -6.17
CA LEU A 282 15.29 2.46 -6.58
C LEU A 282 16.34 1.68 -5.77
N GLY A 283 17.22 2.35 -5.02
CA GLY A 283 18.24 1.69 -4.20
C GLY A 283 19.12 0.66 -4.93
N GLY A 284 19.31 0.83 -6.25
CA GLY A 284 20.07 -0.09 -7.10
C GLY A 284 19.25 -1.23 -7.75
N ALA A 285 17.95 -1.32 -7.48
CA ALA A 285 17.07 -2.27 -8.14
C ALA A 285 16.91 -1.98 -9.63
N ALA A 286 16.72 -3.02 -10.44
CA ALA A 286 16.45 -2.89 -11.87
C ALA A 286 15.00 -2.43 -12.13
N THR A 287 14.79 -1.81 -13.29
CA THR A 287 13.48 -1.57 -13.88
C THR A 287 13.43 -2.17 -15.28
N GLU A 288 12.34 -2.87 -15.59
CA GLU A 288 12.13 -3.62 -16.83
C GLU A 288 10.80 -3.17 -17.45
N ILE A 289 10.75 -1.91 -17.87
CA ILE A 289 9.56 -1.28 -18.43
C ILE A 289 9.68 -1.25 -19.95
N SER A 290 8.97 -2.16 -20.63
CA SER A 290 8.88 -2.20 -22.10
C SER A 290 7.89 -1.17 -22.65
N GLN A 291 6.87 -0.81 -21.89
CA GLN A 291 5.79 0.08 -22.32
C GLN A 291 5.52 1.17 -21.27
N VAL A 292 5.61 2.44 -21.71
CA VAL A 292 5.29 3.59 -20.88
C VAL A 292 3.78 3.86 -20.94
N GLY A 293 3.15 4.03 -19.78
CA GLY A 293 1.71 4.24 -19.66
C GLY A 293 1.24 5.69 -19.85
N THR A 294 -0.07 5.88 -19.70
CA THR A 294 -0.73 7.21 -19.80
C THR A 294 -1.22 7.74 -18.45
N LEU A 295 -1.18 6.92 -17.40
CA LEU A 295 -1.57 7.29 -16.04
C LEU A 295 -0.51 8.22 -15.40
N THR A 296 -0.43 9.46 -15.87
CA THR A 296 0.53 10.47 -15.39
C THR A 296 0.06 11.20 -14.13
N ARG A 297 -1.22 11.05 -13.76
CA ARG A 297 -1.82 11.63 -12.55
C ARG A 297 -2.95 10.74 -12.05
N ALA A 298 -3.00 10.52 -10.74
CA ALA A 298 -4.12 9.84 -10.12
C ALA A 298 -5.42 10.67 -10.23
N PRO A 299 -6.60 10.04 -10.43
CA PRO A 299 -7.87 10.75 -10.63
C PRO A 299 -8.53 11.26 -9.32
N TYR A 300 -7.75 11.39 -8.25
CA TYR A 300 -8.21 11.83 -6.92
C TYR A 300 -7.17 12.75 -6.28
N SER A 301 -7.58 13.48 -5.24
CA SER A 301 -6.67 14.31 -4.44
C SER A 301 -5.88 13.43 -3.47
N TYR A 302 -4.58 13.68 -3.38
CA TYR A 302 -3.65 13.03 -2.45
C TYR A 302 -2.44 13.95 -2.25
N THR A 303 -1.67 13.69 -1.20
CA THR A 303 -0.35 14.30 -0.99
C THR A 303 0.65 13.16 -0.94
N ALA A 304 1.58 13.13 -1.90
CA ALA A 304 2.73 12.23 -1.82
C ALA A 304 3.87 12.91 -1.06
N GLU A 305 4.49 12.19 -0.14
CA GLU A 305 5.71 12.64 0.51
C GLU A 305 6.93 12.38 -0.39
N PRO A 306 8.05 13.11 -0.25
CA PRO A 306 9.26 12.78 -1.01
C PRO A 306 9.81 11.41 -0.56
N ALA A 307 10.37 10.63 -1.49
CA ALA A 307 10.97 9.31 -1.18
C ALA A 307 11.98 9.33 0.00
N SER A 308 12.64 10.47 0.24
CA SER A 308 13.55 10.67 1.37
C SER A 308 12.90 10.55 2.76
N SER A 309 11.58 10.78 2.90
CA SER A 309 10.87 10.65 4.19
C SER A 309 10.16 9.30 4.34
N VAL A 310 9.85 8.63 3.23
CA VAL A 310 9.08 7.37 3.18
C VAL A 310 9.59 6.31 4.14
N VAL A 311 10.90 6.07 4.21
CA VAL A 311 11.44 5.05 5.14
C VAL A 311 11.07 5.37 6.59
N SER A 312 11.21 6.64 7.00
CA SER A 312 10.89 7.06 8.37
C SER A 312 9.39 6.98 8.65
N SER A 313 8.57 7.52 7.74
CA SER A 313 7.11 7.53 7.86
C SER A 313 6.57 6.11 7.92
N VAL A 314 6.92 5.26 6.95
CA VAL A 314 6.41 3.90 6.82
C VAL A 314 6.88 3.00 7.96
N THR A 315 8.14 3.02 8.35
CA THR A 315 8.61 2.19 9.48
C THR A 315 8.08 2.65 10.84
N GLY A 316 7.73 3.94 10.96
CA GLY A 316 7.10 4.50 12.16
C GLY A 316 5.61 4.23 12.28
N GLY A 317 4.88 4.29 11.15
CA GLY A 317 3.41 4.28 11.12
C GLY A 317 2.77 2.98 10.63
N ALA A 318 3.41 2.18 9.77
CA ALA A 318 2.73 1.03 9.18
C ALA A 318 2.56 -0.14 10.17
N GLY A 319 1.46 -0.88 10.02
CA GLY A 319 1.16 -2.11 10.74
C GLY A 319 0.15 -1.97 11.88
N ALA A 320 -0.16 -3.10 12.52
CA ALA A 320 -1.10 -3.14 13.64
C ALA A 320 -0.49 -2.48 14.89
N GLY A 321 -1.35 -1.87 15.71
CA GLY A 321 -0.98 -1.13 16.92
C GLY A 321 -0.56 0.32 16.69
N LYS A 322 -0.92 0.91 15.54
CA LYS A 322 -0.45 2.24 15.10
C LYS A 322 -1.57 3.24 14.79
N ILE A 323 -2.81 2.91 15.17
CA ILE A 323 -4.00 3.76 15.01
C ILE A 323 -4.56 4.25 16.35
#